data_AF-A0A2K1PCI7-F1
#
_entry.id   AF-A0A2K1PCI7-F1
#
_cell.length_a   1.000
_cell.length_b   1.000
_cell.length_c   1.000
_cell.angle_alpha   90.00
_cell.angle_beta   90.00
_cell.angle_gamma   90.00
#
_symmetry.space_group_name_H-M   'P 1'
#
loop_
_entity.id
_entity.type
_entity.pdbx_description
1 polymer ?
#
loop_
_entity_poly.entity_id
_entity_poly.type
_entity_poly.pdbx_seq_one_letter_code
_entity_poly.pdbx_strand_id
1 'polypeptide(L)'
;MKKIFVVFFLLSLFVPIYSQTYYDLGFSLLNPDEFKFALRSGLESDSFNFDFDLSPTFEEKTLSLTMISDISAKIFDINSNTFLDGGLLWGYSEDSSWNFAYGGLNFNFNNIYGKLYVGYPFNNTDNLMNYFAIKFGYVVPKPADFIDDLKLELRVINGRIDFSIFLVEPL
;
A
#
# COMPACT_ATOMS: atom_id res chain seq x y z
N MET A 1 25.25 -15.30 -9.82
CA MET A 1 23.83 -14.90 -9.73
C MET A 1 23.42 -14.49 -8.32
N LYS A 2 23.54 -15.35 -7.28
CA LYS A 2 23.14 -15.00 -5.90
C LYS A 2 23.80 -13.73 -5.32
N LYS A 3 25.09 -13.50 -5.59
CA LYS A 3 25.83 -12.31 -5.09
C LYS A 3 25.34 -10.99 -5.70
N ILE A 4 24.91 -11.00 -6.97
CA ILE A 4 24.37 -9.81 -7.64
C ILE A 4 23.01 -9.43 -7.04
N PHE A 5 22.18 -10.42 -6.69
CA PHE A 5 20.89 -10.20 -6.05
C PHE A 5 21.03 -9.56 -4.66
N VAL A 6 22.02 -9.99 -3.88
CA VAL A 6 22.32 -9.41 -2.56
C VAL A 6 22.82 -7.97 -2.69
N VAL A 7 23.65 -7.67 -3.70
CA VAL A 7 24.13 -6.30 -3.96
C VAL A 7 22.97 -5.41 -4.43
N PHE A 8 22.09 -5.91 -5.29
CA PHE A 8 20.91 -5.16 -5.74
C PHE A 8 19.94 -4.89 -4.59
N PHE A 9 19.70 -5.89 -3.73
CA PHE A 9 18.90 -5.76 -2.51
C PHE A 9 19.49 -4.73 -1.54
N LEU A 10 20.81 -4.77 -1.30
CA LEU A 10 21.49 -3.79 -0.46
C LEU A 10 21.40 -2.38 -1.06
N LEU A 11 21.59 -2.22 -2.37
CA LEU A 11 21.45 -0.93 -3.05
C LEU A 11 20.01 -0.41 -3.00
N SER A 12 19.00 -1.27 -3.10
CA SER A 12 17.59 -0.86 -2.97
C SER A 12 17.24 -0.37 -1.58
N LEU A 13 17.96 -0.78 -0.53
CA LEU A 13 17.76 -0.24 0.83
C LEU A 13 18.25 1.20 0.99
N PHE A 14 19.12 1.70 0.11
CA PHE A 14 19.60 3.08 0.13
C PHE A 14 18.74 4.04 -0.69
N VAL A 15 17.92 3.54 -1.62
CA VAL A 15 17.01 4.36 -2.43
C VAL A 15 16.05 5.20 -1.55
N PRO A 16 15.43 4.63 -0.49
CA PRO A 16 14.57 5.37 0.43
C PRO A 16 15.27 6.50 1.21
N ILE A 17 16.60 6.47 1.34
CA ILE A 17 17.33 7.51 2.09
C ILE A 17 17.47 8.80 1.27
N TYR A 18 17.41 8.69 -0.06
CA TYR A 18 17.63 9.82 -0.97
C TYR A 18 16.38 10.29 -1.72
N SER A 19 15.23 9.62 -1.55
CA SER A 19 14.01 9.87 -2.35
C SER A 19 13.01 10.87 -1.76
N GLN A 20 13.35 11.67 -0.73
CA GLN A 20 12.37 12.50 0.00
C GLN A 20 11.18 11.64 0.46
N THR A 21 11.50 10.68 1.32
CA THR A 21 10.57 9.64 1.73
C THR A 21 9.87 10.07 3.01
N TYR A 22 8.54 10.07 2.99
CA TYR A 22 7.70 10.37 4.14
C TYR A 22 7.26 9.07 4.78
N TYR A 23 7.29 9.02 6.11
CA TYR A 23 6.75 7.89 6.86
C TYR A 23 5.27 8.11 7.13
N ASP A 24 4.44 7.10 6.88
CA ASP A 24 3.07 7.06 7.38
C ASP A 24 2.85 5.89 8.34
N LEU A 25 2.08 6.17 9.39
CA LEU A 25 1.69 5.20 10.41
C LEU A 25 0.23 5.40 10.73
N GLY A 26 -0.53 4.31 10.72
CA GLY A 26 -1.97 4.38 10.86
C GLY A 26 -2.61 3.04 11.17
N PHE A 27 -3.93 3.04 11.02
CA PHE A 27 -4.72 1.83 11.13
C PHE A 27 -5.86 1.85 10.12
N SER A 28 -6.30 0.66 9.72
CA SER A 28 -7.50 0.46 8.93
C SER A 28 -8.56 -0.29 9.72
N LEU A 29 -9.80 0.13 9.53
CA LEU A 29 -10.99 -0.66 9.79
C LEU A 29 -11.32 -1.44 8.51
N LEU A 30 -11.28 -2.76 8.61
CA LEU A 30 -11.57 -3.67 7.50
C LEU A 30 -13.03 -4.09 7.61
N ASN A 31 -13.84 -3.80 6.60
CA ASN A 31 -15.29 -3.98 6.72
C ASN A 31 -15.83 -4.96 5.66
N PRO A 32 -16.02 -6.24 6.04
CA PRO A 32 -16.98 -7.09 5.33
C PRO A 32 -18.15 -7.54 6.21
N ASP A 33 -17.94 -8.04 7.43
CA ASP A 33 -19.04 -8.57 8.30
C ASP A 33 -18.74 -8.54 9.83
N GLU A 34 -17.48 -8.39 10.26
CA GLU A 34 -17.04 -8.35 11.67
C GLU A 34 -15.99 -7.23 11.88
N PHE A 35 -15.83 -6.74 13.12
CA PHE A 35 -14.81 -5.74 13.44
C PHE A 35 -13.40 -6.33 13.28
N LYS A 36 -12.75 -6.03 12.16
CA LYS A 36 -11.35 -6.38 11.88
C LYS A 36 -10.56 -5.09 11.70
N PHE A 37 -9.32 -5.08 12.19
CA PHE A 37 -8.44 -3.93 12.02
C PHE A 37 -7.06 -4.36 11.52
N ALA A 38 -6.35 -3.43 10.88
CA ALA A 38 -4.96 -3.59 10.50
C ALA A 38 -4.16 -2.40 11.03
N LEU A 39 -2.99 -2.66 11.61
CA LEU A 39 -1.95 -1.65 11.75
C LEU A 39 -1.29 -1.47 10.40
N ARG A 40 -1.03 -0.22 10.01
CA ARG A 40 -0.45 0.11 8.72
C ARG A 40 0.74 1.02 8.90
N SER A 41 1.77 0.76 8.12
CA SER A 41 2.98 1.56 8.06
C SER A 41 3.48 1.62 6.64
N GLY A 42 4.06 2.75 6.24
CA GLY A 42 4.58 2.89 4.90
C GLY A 42 5.68 3.92 4.79
N LEU A 43 6.31 3.86 3.62
CA LEU A 43 7.31 4.79 3.12
C LEU A 43 6.78 5.30 1.78
N GLU A 44 6.41 6.57 1.73
CA GLU A 44 5.90 7.20 0.51
C GLU A 44 6.95 8.14 -0.09
N SER A 45 7.15 8.06 -1.40
CA SER A 45 7.96 9.02 -2.15
C SER A 45 7.40 9.20 -3.57
N ASP A 46 7.87 10.23 -4.26
CA ASP A 46 7.43 10.51 -5.63
C ASP A 46 7.74 9.39 -6.64
N SER A 47 8.71 8.53 -6.35
CA SER A 47 9.20 7.52 -7.29
C SER A 47 8.99 6.08 -6.80
N PHE A 48 8.91 5.87 -5.50
CA PHE A 48 8.90 4.55 -4.88
C PHE A 48 8.04 4.57 -3.61
N ASN A 49 7.17 3.58 -3.45
CA ASN A 49 6.39 3.42 -2.23
C ASN A 49 6.53 2.01 -1.68
N PHE A 50 6.52 1.92 -0.35
CA PHE A 50 6.40 0.67 0.39
C PHE A 50 5.24 0.80 1.37
N ASP A 51 4.29 -0.12 1.33
CA ASP A 51 3.22 -0.23 2.31
C ASP A 51 3.35 -1.58 3.03
N PHE A 52 3.04 -1.58 4.33
CA PHE A 52 2.97 -2.78 5.15
C PHE A 52 1.73 -2.76 6.04
N ASP A 53 0.96 -3.83 5.98
CA ASP A 53 -0.25 -4.03 6.77
C ASP A 53 -0.10 -5.25 7.67
N LEU A 54 -0.51 -5.09 8.93
CA LEU A 54 -0.51 -6.13 9.95
C LEU A 54 -1.91 -6.23 10.56
N SER A 55 -2.64 -7.29 10.24
CA SER A 55 -4.01 -7.50 10.73
C SER A 55 -4.09 -8.72 11.64
N PRO A 56 -4.25 -8.52 12.97
CA PRO A 56 -4.59 -9.61 13.87
C PRO A 56 -6.08 -9.95 13.75
N THR A 57 -6.39 -11.23 13.72
CA THR A 57 -7.77 -11.75 13.74
C THR A 57 -7.94 -12.68 14.91
N PHE A 58 -9.06 -12.59 15.62
CA PHE A 58 -9.39 -13.42 16.77
C PHE A 58 -10.54 -14.34 16.41
N GLU A 59 -10.22 -15.49 15.81
CA GLU A 59 -11.21 -16.52 15.50
C GLU A 59 -11.14 -17.61 16.57
N GLU A 60 -12.29 -17.92 17.18
CA GLU A 60 -12.44 -19.03 18.15
C GLU A 60 -11.42 -19.07 19.31
N LYS A 61 -10.96 -17.88 19.79
CA LYS A 61 -9.92 -17.69 20.83
C LYS A 61 -8.48 -18.00 20.41
N THR A 62 -8.25 -18.22 19.12
CA THR A 62 -6.91 -18.33 18.54
C THR A 62 -6.55 -16.99 17.90
N LEU A 63 -5.33 -16.49 18.18
CA LEU A 63 -4.79 -15.32 17.50
C LEU A 63 -4.21 -15.77 16.16
N SER A 64 -4.81 -15.35 15.07
CA SER A 64 -4.25 -15.48 13.72
C SER A 64 -3.75 -14.12 13.22
N LEU A 65 -2.71 -14.12 12.39
CA LEU A 65 -2.05 -12.92 11.92
C LEU A 65 -1.97 -12.92 10.39
N THR A 66 -2.49 -11.86 9.78
CA THR A 66 -2.30 -11.57 8.36
C THR A 66 -1.29 -10.44 8.21
N MET A 67 -0.30 -10.64 7.34
CA MET A 67 0.70 -9.66 6.97
C MET A 67 0.62 -9.41 5.47
N ILE A 68 0.67 -8.14 5.05
CA ILE A 68 0.73 -7.77 3.64
C ILE A 68 1.86 -6.77 3.47
N SER A 69 2.75 -7.02 2.51
CA SER A 69 3.79 -6.09 2.07
C SER A 69 3.54 -5.73 0.61
N ASP A 70 3.56 -4.45 0.29
CA ASP A 70 3.42 -3.91 -1.06
C ASP A 70 4.60 -3.00 -1.38
N ILE A 71 5.22 -3.20 -2.53
CA ILE A 71 6.25 -2.32 -3.07
C ILE A 71 5.80 -1.85 -4.44
N SER A 72 5.84 -0.54 -4.69
CA SER A 72 5.58 0.02 -6.01
C SER A 72 6.61 1.04 -6.43
N ALA A 73 6.80 1.15 -7.74
CA ALA A 73 7.66 2.14 -8.35
C ALA A 73 6.93 2.84 -9.49
N LYS A 74 7.07 4.17 -9.56
CA LYS A 74 6.62 4.97 -10.70
C LYS A 74 7.40 4.54 -11.94
N ILE A 75 6.66 4.25 -13.01
CA ILE A 75 7.21 3.79 -14.29
C ILE A 75 7.13 4.90 -15.35
N PHE A 76 6.07 5.72 -15.32
CA PHE A 76 5.83 6.71 -16.36
C PHE A 76 4.95 7.87 -15.89
N ASP A 77 5.40 9.11 -16.07
CA ASP A 77 4.58 10.29 -15.87
C ASP A 77 3.78 10.63 -17.14
N ILE A 78 2.45 10.67 -17.03
CA ILE A 78 1.57 11.09 -18.13
C ILE A 78 1.46 12.62 -18.16
N ASN A 79 1.31 13.23 -16.98
CA ASN A 79 1.32 14.68 -16.74
C ASN A 79 1.66 14.96 -15.26
N SER A 80 1.61 16.23 -14.84
CA SER A 80 1.96 16.64 -13.45
C SER A 80 1.11 15.97 -12.36
N ASN A 81 -0.08 15.50 -12.71
CA ASN A 81 -1.11 15.02 -11.80
C ASN A 81 -1.43 13.54 -12.04
N THR A 82 -0.79 12.87 -13.00
CA THR A 82 -1.17 11.52 -13.42
C THR A 82 0.06 10.74 -13.83
N PHE A 83 0.22 9.55 -13.26
CA PHE A 83 1.35 8.68 -13.55
C PHE A 83 0.95 7.20 -13.49
N LEU A 84 1.76 6.36 -14.09
CA LEU A 84 1.67 4.90 -14.02
C LEU A 84 2.74 4.38 -13.06
N ASP A 85 2.35 3.42 -12.23
CA ASP A 85 3.27 2.63 -11.43
C ASP A 85 3.13 1.14 -11.73
N GLY A 86 4.11 0.38 -11.28
CA GLY A 86 4.01 -1.06 -11.18
C GLY A 86 4.51 -1.51 -9.82
N GLY A 87 3.91 -2.57 -9.29
CA GLY A 87 4.20 -3.04 -7.96
C GLY A 87 4.11 -4.55 -7.80
N LEU A 88 4.60 -4.98 -6.66
CA LEU A 88 4.59 -6.35 -6.18
C LEU A 88 3.99 -6.36 -4.78
N LEU A 89 3.00 -7.22 -4.57
CA LEU A 89 2.32 -7.40 -3.30
C LEU A 89 2.49 -8.85 -2.84
N TRP A 90 2.90 -9.03 -1.59
CA TRP A 90 3.02 -10.32 -0.92
C TRP A 90 2.11 -10.32 0.30
N GLY A 91 1.26 -11.32 0.43
CA GLY A 91 0.46 -11.53 1.62
C GLY A 91 0.70 -12.90 2.22
N TYR A 92 0.70 -12.94 3.54
CA TYR A 92 0.85 -14.13 4.35
C TYR A 92 -0.27 -14.15 5.40
N SER A 93 -1.04 -15.24 5.43
CA SER A 93 -1.89 -15.62 6.54
C SER A 93 -1.45 -16.99 7.05
N GLU A 94 -2.00 -17.41 8.19
CA GLU A 94 -1.72 -18.72 8.78
C GLU A 94 -2.00 -19.88 7.81
N ASP A 95 -3.04 -19.75 6.98
CA ASP A 95 -3.49 -20.81 6.07
C ASP A 95 -2.98 -20.67 4.63
N SER A 96 -2.43 -19.51 4.25
CA SER A 96 -2.08 -19.27 2.85
C SER A 96 -1.05 -18.16 2.64
N SER A 97 -0.33 -18.23 1.52
CA SER A 97 0.48 -17.13 1.02
C SER A 97 0.10 -16.81 -0.42
N TRP A 98 0.07 -15.53 -0.76
CA TRP A 98 -0.31 -15.06 -2.08
C TRP A 98 0.60 -13.93 -2.52
N ASN A 99 0.88 -13.89 -3.82
CA ASN A 99 1.76 -12.88 -4.41
C ASN A 99 1.13 -12.35 -5.70
N PHE A 100 1.17 -11.04 -5.89
CA PHE A 100 0.63 -10.35 -7.05
C PHE A 100 1.67 -9.41 -7.64
N ALA A 101 1.73 -9.33 -8.96
CA ALA A 101 2.27 -8.16 -9.65
C ALA A 101 1.11 -7.31 -10.11
N TYR A 102 1.22 -6.00 -10.08
CA TYR A 102 0.16 -5.12 -10.56
C TYR A 102 0.70 -3.92 -11.31
N GLY A 103 -0.15 -3.37 -12.16
CA GLY A 103 -0.01 -2.02 -12.71
C GLY A 103 -1.03 -1.10 -12.06
N GLY A 104 -0.64 0.15 -11.83
CA GLY A 104 -1.50 1.16 -11.24
C GLY A 104 -1.56 2.43 -12.09
N LEU A 105 -2.77 2.96 -12.26
CA LEU A 105 -2.98 4.33 -12.75
C LEU A 105 -3.24 5.23 -11.54
N ASN A 106 -2.37 6.22 -11.35
CA ASN A 106 -2.40 7.16 -10.24
C ASN A 106 -2.86 8.53 -10.70
N PHE A 107 -3.58 9.23 -9.83
CA PHE A 107 -4.01 10.61 -10.00
C PHE A 107 -3.84 11.39 -8.70
N ASN A 108 -3.14 12.51 -8.77
CA ASN A 108 -2.91 13.42 -7.65
C ASN A 108 -3.47 14.78 -8.00
N PHE A 109 -4.39 15.31 -7.20
CA PHE A 109 -4.92 16.65 -7.40
C PHE A 109 -5.16 17.34 -6.06
N ASN A 110 -4.37 18.38 -5.81
CA ASN A 110 -4.29 19.04 -4.51
C ASN A 110 -4.04 17.99 -3.42
N ASN A 111 -4.93 17.89 -2.44
CA ASN A 111 -4.79 16.96 -1.33
C ASN A 111 -5.51 15.62 -1.57
N ILE A 112 -6.00 15.36 -2.79
CA ILE A 112 -6.69 14.13 -3.14
C ILE A 112 -5.76 13.24 -3.95
N TYR A 113 -5.65 11.99 -3.51
CA TYR A 113 -4.95 10.91 -4.18
C TYR A 113 -5.97 9.88 -4.68
N GLY A 114 -5.78 9.36 -5.89
CA GLY A 114 -6.55 8.26 -6.43
C GLY A 114 -5.64 7.25 -7.11
N LYS A 115 -5.87 5.95 -6.91
CA LYS A 115 -5.18 4.88 -7.64
C LYS A 115 -6.12 3.76 -8.01
N LEU A 116 -6.04 3.35 -9.27
CA LEU A 116 -6.69 2.17 -9.82
C LEU A 116 -5.64 1.07 -10.01
N TYR A 117 -5.84 -0.08 -9.39
CA TYR A 117 -4.95 -1.23 -9.42
C TYR A 117 -5.54 -2.34 -10.29
N VAL A 118 -4.70 -2.94 -11.13
CA VAL A 118 -5.00 -4.19 -11.81
C VAL A 118 -3.83 -5.13 -11.64
N GLY A 119 -4.07 -6.25 -10.96
CA GLY A 119 -3.04 -7.20 -10.56
C GLY A 119 -3.25 -8.62 -11.09
N TYR A 120 -2.11 -9.28 -11.30
CA TYR A 120 -1.94 -10.64 -11.78
C TYR A 120 -1.29 -11.51 -10.69
N PRO A 121 -1.91 -12.64 -10.29
CA PRO A 121 -1.36 -13.55 -9.28
C PRO A 121 -0.22 -14.40 -9.85
N PHE A 122 0.85 -14.59 -9.07
CA PHE A 122 1.95 -15.49 -9.48
C PHE A 122 1.63 -16.98 -9.28
N ASN A 123 0.77 -17.32 -8.31
CA ASN A 123 0.58 -18.70 -7.84
C ASN A 123 -0.81 -19.29 -8.12
N ASN A 124 -1.66 -18.67 -8.94
CA ASN A 124 -2.99 -19.22 -9.22
C ASN A 124 -3.47 -18.94 -10.66
N THR A 125 -3.95 -19.98 -11.32
CA THR A 125 -4.23 -20.11 -12.76
C THR A 125 -5.58 -19.51 -13.22
N ASP A 126 -5.66 -19.31 -14.54
CA ASP A 126 -6.82 -19.11 -15.44
C ASP A 126 -7.60 -17.79 -15.48
N ASN A 127 -7.40 -16.83 -14.56
CA ASN A 127 -8.07 -15.53 -14.67
C ASN A 127 -7.10 -14.36 -14.52
N LEU A 128 -6.84 -13.69 -15.66
CA LEU A 128 -5.84 -12.60 -15.79
C LEU A 128 -6.16 -11.36 -14.92
N MET A 129 -7.39 -11.23 -14.42
CA MET A 129 -7.91 -10.06 -13.71
C MET A 129 -8.35 -10.37 -12.26
N ASN A 130 -7.53 -11.11 -11.51
CA ASN A 130 -7.91 -11.59 -10.17
C ASN A 130 -7.75 -10.56 -9.03
N TYR A 131 -7.03 -9.47 -9.26
CA TYR A 131 -6.88 -8.40 -8.27
C TYR A 131 -7.27 -7.06 -8.88
N PHE A 132 -8.45 -6.57 -8.51
CA PHE A 132 -8.91 -5.24 -8.82
C PHE A 132 -9.03 -4.45 -7.53
N ALA A 133 -8.35 -3.31 -7.46
CA ALA A 133 -8.50 -2.42 -6.32
C ALA A 133 -8.61 -0.95 -6.75
N ILE A 134 -9.30 -0.18 -5.93
CA ILE A 134 -9.36 1.28 -6.05
C ILE A 134 -8.95 1.85 -4.68
N LYS A 135 -8.04 2.82 -4.67
CA LYS A 135 -7.63 3.58 -3.48
C LYS A 135 -7.97 5.05 -3.70
N PHE A 136 -8.60 5.67 -2.72
CA PHE A 136 -8.81 7.11 -2.65
C PHE A 136 -8.24 7.63 -1.34
N GLY A 137 -7.30 8.55 -1.40
CA GLY A 137 -6.68 9.20 -0.26
C GLY A 137 -7.04 10.68 -0.19
N TYR A 138 -7.13 11.23 1.01
CA TYR A 138 -7.26 12.65 1.26
C TYR A 138 -6.35 13.07 2.41
N VAL A 139 -5.46 14.03 2.15
CA VAL A 139 -4.63 14.66 3.18
C VAL A 139 -5.35 15.89 3.72
N VAL A 140 -5.66 15.87 5.00
CA VAL A 140 -6.35 16.98 5.67
C VAL A 140 -5.40 18.17 5.73
N PRO A 141 -5.79 19.36 5.22
CA PRO A 141 -4.98 20.56 5.36
C PRO A 141 -4.62 20.81 6.82
N LYS A 142 -3.33 20.99 7.07
CA LYS A 142 -2.78 21.18 8.40
C LYS A 142 -3.43 22.36 9.14
N PRO A 143 -4.06 22.15 10.31
CA PRO A 143 -4.37 23.24 11.21
C PRO A 143 -3.06 23.85 11.74
N ALA A 144 -3.05 25.14 12.06
CA ALA A 144 -1.85 25.96 12.26
C ALA A 144 -0.79 25.42 13.26
N ASP A 145 -1.14 24.46 14.12
CA ASP A 145 -0.30 23.98 15.23
C ASP A 145 -0.08 22.46 15.29
N PHE A 146 -0.45 21.67 14.26
CA PHE A 146 -0.15 20.23 14.26
C PHE A 146 1.30 19.96 13.82
N ILE A 147 1.92 18.87 14.27
CA ILE A 147 3.27 18.51 13.81
C ILE A 147 3.17 17.69 12.53
N ASP A 148 2.36 16.63 12.55
CA ASP A 148 2.15 15.70 11.44
C ASP A 148 0.90 16.03 10.61
N ASP A 149 0.79 15.46 9.41
CA ASP A 149 -0.40 15.56 8.58
C ASP A 149 -1.35 14.37 8.85
N LEU A 150 -2.66 14.63 8.77
CA LEU A 150 -3.69 13.59 8.90
C LEU A 150 -4.12 13.15 7.51
N LYS A 151 -4.05 11.85 7.22
CA LYS A 151 -4.46 11.26 5.94
C LYS A 151 -5.59 10.26 6.16
N LEU A 152 -6.62 10.36 5.34
CA LEU A 152 -7.75 9.44 5.29
C LEU A 152 -7.69 8.65 3.99
N GLU A 153 -7.87 7.34 4.04
CA GLU A 153 -7.86 6.48 2.85
C GLU A 153 -9.07 5.56 2.83
N LEU A 154 -9.75 5.51 1.70
CA LEU A 154 -10.74 4.49 1.39
C LEU A 154 -10.17 3.56 0.32
N ARG A 155 -10.23 2.26 0.57
CA ARG A 155 -9.79 1.24 -0.38
C ARG A 155 -10.92 0.27 -0.67
N VAL A 156 -11.12 -0.03 -1.93
CA VAL A 156 -12.03 -1.08 -2.39
C VAL A 156 -11.18 -2.17 -3.03
N ILE A 157 -11.13 -3.36 -2.44
CA ILE A 157 -10.37 -4.52 -2.96
C ILE A 157 -11.35 -5.64 -3.25
N ASN A 158 -11.53 -6.02 -4.52
CA ASN A 158 -12.42 -7.11 -4.92
C ASN A 158 -13.83 -7.04 -4.26
N GLY A 159 -14.34 -5.82 -4.05
CA GLY A 159 -15.65 -5.58 -3.40
C GLY A 159 -15.62 -5.35 -1.88
N ARG A 160 -14.52 -5.67 -1.18
CA ARG A 160 -14.32 -5.31 0.24
C ARG A 160 -13.99 -3.84 0.38
N ILE A 161 -14.56 -3.15 1.37
CA ILE A 161 -14.28 -1.74 1.65
C ILE A 161 -13.46 -1.63 2.94
N ASP A 162 -12.30 -1.00 2.84
CA ASP A 162 -11.43 -0.70 3.98
C ASP A 162 -11.34 0.81 4.15
N PHE A 163 -11.42 1.29 5.39
CA PHE A 163 -11.26 2.70 5.74
C PHE A 163 -10.05 2.86 6.65
N SER A 164 -9.16 3.80 6.35
CA SER A 164 -7.89 3.96 7.04
C SER A 164 -7.67 5.41 7.47
N ILE A 165 -7.00 5.56 8.62
CA ILE A 165 -6.56 6.84 9.15
C ILE A 165 -5.06 6.73 9.43
N PHE A 166 -4.29 7.71 8.97
CA PHE A 166 -2.84 7.78 9.14
C PHE A 166 -2.42 9.13 9.71
N LEU A 167 -1.37 9.08 10.53
CA LEU A 167 -0.47 10.21 10.76
C LEU A 167 0.68 10.07 9.75
N VAL A 168 0.98 11.16 9.06
CA VAL A 168 2.00 11.22 8.01
C VAL A 168 2.98 12.33 8.38
N GLU A 169 4.27 12.10 8.14
CA GLU A 169 5.23 13.20 8.22
C GLU A 169 4.81 14.36 7.29
N PRO A 170 5.12 15.62 7.63
CA PRO A 170 4.68 16.77 6.86
C PRO A 170 5.15 16.71 5.40
N LEU A 171 4.21 16.78 4.46
CA LEU A 171 4.46 16.70 3.00
C LEU A 171 5.09 17.98 2.44
#